data_AF-A0A3D8QRP6-F1
#
_entry.id   AF-A0A3D8QRP6-F1
#
_cell.length_a   1.000
_cell.length_b   1.000
_cell.length_c   1.000
_cell.angle_alpha   90.00
_cell.angle_beta   90.00
_cell.angle_gamma   90.00
#
_symmetry.space_group_name_H-M   'P 1'
#
loop_
_entity.id
_entity.type
_entity.pdbx_description
1 polymer ?
#
loop_
_entity_poly.entity_id
_entity_poly.type
_entity_poly.pdbx_seq_one_letter_code
_entity_poly.pdbx_strand_id
1 'polypeptide(L)'
;MKVYMSLALGLALGANAADHGSTYGGSGPYKSYYFEVESLSNHTFYQPLESGLKEYGSDLKLPVIVWGNGGCDPWHYVLNIFHSTPKIGLKFRNFLGEITSWGSLAIATGAAFTDPETYVDSSNSSGQATGQNPAALTEAIDWVYENAGKGDWTHIDKTRIGVWGQSCGGLEAYTAGAHDERGERDYASLPESTPAWKGSHTLGHSAAYDLPNAGISGVTARKIMQWVLRGEDSARSWFVGDEPFQEGYVNVTYRNLERIQVTPIQ
;
A
#
# COMPACT_ATOMS: atom_id res chain seq x y z
N MET A 1 -3.91 50.02 31.72
CA MET A 1 -3.35 49.20 30.63
C MET A 1 -3.50 47.74 31.05
N LYS A 2 -4.41 46.98 30.43
CA LYS A 2 -4.62 45.56 30.76
C LYS A 2 -3.70 44.73 29.87
N VAL A 3 -2.74 44.03 30.47
CA VAL A 3 -1.88 43.07 29.77
C VAL A 3 -2.59 41.72 29.82
N TYR A 4 -2.94 41.20 28.65
CA TYR A 4 -3.43 39.82 28.51
C TYR A 4 -2.23 38.94 28.16
N MET A 5 -1.86 38.05 29.08
CA MET A 5 -0.90 36.97 28.82
C MET A 5 -1.70 35.76 28.34
N SER A 6 -1.63 35.47 27.05
CA SER A 6 -2.12 34.22 26.49
C SER A 6 -1.02 33.17 26.62
N LEU A 7 -1.17 32.28 27.58
CA LEU A 7 -0.35 31.08 27.69
C LEU A 7 -0.92 30.06 26.69
N ALA A 8 -0.38 30.00 25.48
CA ALA A 8 -0.66 28.93 24.55
C ALA A 8 0.12 27.70 25.00
N LEU A 9 -0.54 26.82 25.76
CA LEU A 9 -0.03 25.49 26.05
C LEU A 9 -0.13 24.68 24.75
N GLY A 10 0.93 24.73 23.94
CA GLY A 10 1.06 23.86 22.76
C GLY A 10 1.21 22.42 23.23
N LEU A 11 0.09 21.71 23.36
CA LEU A 11 0.10 20.25 23.32
C LEU A 11 0.51 19.88 21.89
N ALA A 12 1.80 19.63 21.69
CA ALA A 12 2.24 18.80 20.58
C ALA A 12 1.65 17.42 20.83
N LEU A 13 0.48 17.17 20.25
CA LEU A 13 -0.02 15.81 20.04
C LEU A 13 0.93 15.20 19.00
N GLY A 14 2.07 14.71 19.47
CA GLY A 14 2.86 13.78 18.68
C GLY A 14 1.92 12.63 18.32
N ALA A 15 1.81 12.33 17.03
CA ALA A 15 1.18 11.11 16.57
C ALA A 15 2.00 9.94 17.14
N ASN A 16 1.71 9.55 18.37
CA ASN A 16 2.35 8.40 18.98
C ASN A 16 1.95 7.20 18.12
N ALA A 17 2.93 6.60 17.45
CA ALA A 17 2.81 5.28 16.84
C ALA A 17 2.69 4.17 17.91
N ALA A 18 1.97 4.44 19.00
CA ALA A 18 1.68 3.47 20.04
C ALA A 18 0.63 2.49 19.51
N ASP A 19 0.69 1.24 19.99
CA ASP A 19 -0.22 0.16 19.63
C ASP A 19 -1.70 0.58 19.88
N HIS A 20 -2.33 1.12 18.84
CA HIS A 20 -3.70 1.62 18.88
C HIS A 20 -4.46 1.12 17.65
N GLY A 21 -5.45 0.25 17.89
CA GLY A 21 -6.30 -0.33 16.84
C GLY A 21 -6.48 -1.84 17.01
N SER A 22 -7.50 -2.42 16.38
CA SER A 22 -7.58 -3.88 16.26
C SER A 22 -6.41 -4.37 15.40
N THR A 23 -5.67 -5.39 15.86
CA THR A 23 -4.64 -6.05 15.05
C THR A 23 -5.31 -6.83 13.91
N TYR A 24 -4.82 -6.70 12.69
CA TYR A 24 -5.41 -7.35 11.51
C TYR A 24 -4.48 -8.42 10.97
N GLY A 25 -4.71 -9.67 11.39
CA GLY A 25 -4.07 -10.83 10.76
C GLY A 25 -2.57 -10.66 10.57
N GLY A 26 -2.07 -11.18 9.46
CA GLY A 26 -0.64 -11.23 9.17
C GLY A 26 -0.06 -12.59 9.51
N SER A 27 0.37 -13.32 8.48
CA SER A 27 1.11 -14.57 8.65
C SER A 27 2.60 -14.37 8.90
N GLY A 28 3.08 -13.13 8.77
CA GLY A 28 4.46 -12.76 9.02
C GLY A 28 4.81 -12.70 10.52
N PRO A 29 6.11 -12.56 10.84
CA PRO A 29 6.59 -12.58 12.22
C PRO A 29 6.17 -11.34 13.03
N TYR A 30 5.75 -10.26 12.36
CA TYR A 30 5.33 -9.02 13.01
C TYR A 30 3.81 -8.86 12.89
N LYS A 31 3.05 -8.88 13.98
CA LYS A 31 1.64 -8.48 13.87
C LYS A 31 1.56 -7.04 13.37
N SER A 32 0.60 -6.74 12.50
CA SER A 32 0.41 -5.40 11.95
C SER A 32 -0.86 -4.72 12.47
N TYR A 33 -0.87 -3.40 12.36
CA TYR A 33 -2.00 -2.53 12.68
C TYR A 33 -2.08 -1.38 11.68
N TYR A 34 -3.16 -0.60 11.75
CA TYR A 34 -3.30 0.62 10.97
C TYR A 34 -3.49 1.85 11.85
N PHE A 35 -3.18 3.02 11.29
CA PHE A 35 -3.39 4.32 11.92
C PHE A 35 -3.43 5.44 10.86
N GLU A 36 -3.75 6.65 11.29
CA GLU A 36 -3.71 7.86 10.46
C GLU A 36 -2.63 8.81 10.99
N VAL A 37 -2.07 9.62 10.08
CA VAL A 37 -1.05 10.62 10.41
C VAL A 37 -1.60 11.99 10.06
N GLU A 38 -1.64 12.91 11.04
CA GLU A 38 -2.23 14.24 10.85
C GLU A 38 -1.53 15.05 9.75
N SER A 39 -0.21 14.91 9.61
CA SER A 39 0.57 15.58 8.57
C SER A 39 0.39 15.00 7.16
N LEU A 40 -0.35 13.89 7.02
CA LEU A 40 -0.74 13.32 5.74
C LEU A 40 -2.21 12.89 5.80
N SER A 41 -3.10 13.87 5.66
CA SER A 41 -4.54 13.62 5.69
C SER A 41 -5.00 12.73 4.53
N ASN A 42 -6.16 12.07 4.69
CA ASN A 42 -6.75 11.18 3.70
C ASN A 42 -5.83 10.01 3.27
N HIS A 43 -5.00 9.53 4.19
CA HIS A 43 -4.17 8.34 4.01
C HIS A 43 -4.26 7.45 5.24
N THR A 44 -4.17 6.14 5.01
CA THR A 44 -4.11 5.14 6.07
C THR A 44 -2.77 4.45 6.03
N PHE A 45 -2.10 4.43 7.17
CA PHE A 45 -0.82 3.77 7.36
C PHE A 45 -1.05 2.37 7.91
N TYR A 46 -0.23 1.41 7.47
CA TYR A 46 -0.16 0.05 7.99
C TYR A 46 1.29 -0.29 8.28
N GLN A 47 1.61 -0.81 9.46
CA GLN A 47 2.97 -1.25 9.80
C GLN A 47 2.96 -2.35 10.88
N PRO A 48 4.08 -3.05 11.08
CA PRO A 48 4.33 -3.84 12.30
C PRO A 48 4.00 -3.08 13.59
N LEU A 49 3.42 -3.75 14.59
CA LEU A 49 3.26 -3.20 15.93
C LEU A 49 4.59 -2.67 16.46
N GLU A 50 4.57 -1.53 17.15
CA GLU A 50 5.78 -0.89 17.66
C GLU A 50 6.47 -1.79 18.70
N SER A 51 5.67 -2.53 19.48
CA SER A 51 6.15 -3.58 20.38
C SER A 51 6.92 -4.68 19.65
N GLY A 52 6.44 -5.11 18.47
CA GLY A 52 7.13 -6.08 17.61
C GLY A 52 8.40 -5.52 16.98
N LEU A 53 8.44 -4.23 16.62
CA LEU A 53 9.67 -3.59 16.13
C LEU A 53 10.78 -3.59 17.21
N LYS A 54 10.41 -3.40 18.48
CA LYS A 54 11.36 -3.39 19.61
C LYS A 54 11.90 -4.77 19.98
N GLU A 55 11.08 -5.81 19.87
CA GLU A 55 11.44 -7.18 20.26
C GLU A 55 12.45 -7.85 19.31
N TYR A 56 12.42 -7.51 18.01
CA TYR A 56 13.23 -8.17 16.98
C TYR A 56 14.49 -7.38 16.55
N GLY A 57 14.76 -6.23 17.21
CA GLY A 57 15.94 -5.42 17.03
C GLY A 57 15.62 -4.03 16.52
N SER A 58 16.20 -3.01 17.16
CA SER A 58 16.08 -1.58 16.82
C SER A 58 16.51 -1.20 15.40
N ASP A 59 17.08 -2.15 14.67
CA ASP A 59 17.71 -1.94 13.36
C ASP A 59 16.80 -2.33 12.19
N LEU A 60 15.62 -2.93 12.46
CA LEU A 60 14.64 -3.26 11.44
C LEU A 60 14.23 -2.00 10.67
N LYS A 61 14.59 -1.97 9.38
CA LYS A 61 14.21 -0.90 8.46
C LYS A 61 13.03 -1.34 7.63
N LEU A 62 11.98 -0.51 7.63
CA LEU A 62 10.77 -0.76 6.87
C LEU A 62 10.90 -0.12 5.49
N PRO A 63 10.97 -0.90 4.39
CA PRO A 63 10.68 -0.36 3.08
C PRO A 63 9.23 0.10 3.01
N VAL A 64 8.93 1.01 2.10
CA VAL A 64 7.60 1.62 1.96
C VAL A 64 6.88 1.11 0.72
N ILE A 65 5.63 0.73 0.89
CA ILE A 65 4.69 0.45 -0.19
C ILE A 65 3.64 1.55 -0.21
N VAL A 66 3.61 2.35 -1.27
CA VAL A 66 2.54 3.32 -1.50
C VAL A 66 1.44 2.64 -2.32
N TRP A 67 0.21 2.68 -1.81
CA TRP A 67 -0.89 1.84 -2.32
C TRP A 67 -2.07 2.65 -2.86
N GLY A 68 -2.35 2.44 -4.15
CA GLY A 68 -3.54 2.92 -4.84
C GLY A 68 -4.73 2.00 -4.57
N ASN A 69 -5.74 2.52 -3.87
CA ASN A 69 -7.00 1.81 -3.67
C ASN A 69 -7.81 1.77 -4.99
N GLY A 70 -8.09 0.56 -5.49
CA GLY A 70 -8.90 0.34 -6.68
C GLY A 70 -10.41 0.60 -6.51
N GLY A 71 -11.20 0.27 -7.54
CA GLY A 71 -12.66 0.45 -7.57
C GLY A 71 -13.14 1.73 -8.23
N CYS A 72 -12.42 2.21 -9.25
CA CYS A 72 -12.89 3.26 -10.14
C CYS A 72 -13.98 2.65 -11.01
N ASP A 73 -15.23 2.75 -10.57
CA ASP A 73 -16.35 2.24 -11.33
C ASP A 73 -16.74 3.24 -12.43
N PRO A 74 -16.62 2.91 -13.73
CA PRO A 74 -17.33 3.63 -14.78
C PRO A 74 -18.84 3.30 -14.77
N TRP A 75 -19.28 2.24 -14.09
CA TRP A 75 -20.68 1.79 -14.11
C TRP A 75 -21.64 2.66 -13.28
N HIS A 76 -21.11 3.60 -12.49
CA HIS A 76 -21.91 4.63 -11.81
C HIS A 76 -22.41 5.73 -12.78
N TYR A 77 -21.94 5.75 -14.03
CA TYR A 77 -22.38 6.72 -15.05
C TYR A 77 -23.67 6.35 -15.79
N VAL A 78 -24.17 5.11 -15.70
CA VAL A 78 -25.28 4.66 -16.56
C VAL A 78 -26.66 4.95 -15.95
N LEU A 79 -26.76 5.30 -14.65
CA LEU A 79 -28.07 5.56 -14.03
C LEU A 79 -28.18 6.84 -13.18
N ASN A 80 -27.12 7.60 -12.89
CA ASN A 80 -27.19 8.79 -11.99
C ASN A 80 -27.81 8.50 -10.60
N ILE A 81 -27.84 7.24 -10.13
CA ILE A 81 -28.42 6.86 -8.81
C ILE A 81 -27.35 6.40 -7.80
N PHE A 82 -26.07 6.37 -8.19
CA PHE A 82 -24.98 6.00 -7.28
C PHE A 82 -23.78 6.91 -7.49
N HIS A 83 -23.51 7.79 -6.53
CA HIS A 83 -22.31 8.62 -6.49
C HIS A 83 -21.06 7.75 -6.38
N SER A 84 -19.93 8.23 -6.89
CA SER A 84 -18.60 7.59 -6.77
C SER A 84 -18.34 7.13 -5.34
N THR A 85 -17.90 5.88 -5.16
CA THR A 85 -17.54 5.35 -3.84
C THR A 85 -16.33 6.12 -3.31
N PRO A 86 -16.40 6.75 -2.12
CA PRO A 86 -15.24 7.40 -1.52
C PRO A 86 -14.09 6.40 -1.32
N LYS A 87 -12.84 6.84 -1.52
CA LYS A 87 -11.66 6.01 -1.28
C LYS A 87 -11.53 5.77 0.23
N ILE A 88 -11.74 4.52 0.65
CA ILE A 88 -11.61 4.09 2.05
C ILE A 88 -10.26 3.37 2.18
N GLY A 89 -9.38 3.89 3.03
CA GLY A 89 -8.04 3.33 3.26
C GLY A 89 -8.09 1.88 3.75
N LEU A 90 -9.17 1.51 4.46
CA LEU A 90 -9.41 0.15 4.96
C LEU A 90 -9.92 -0.87 3.93
N LYS A 91 -10.14 -0.48 2.67
CA LYS A 91 -10.71 -1.35 1.63
C LYS A 91 -9.91 -2.64 1.40
N PHE A 92 -8.58 -2.57 1.45
CA PHE A 92 -7.67 -3.70 1.26
C PHE A 92 -6.92 -4.09 2.54
N ARG A 93 -7.54 -3.88 3.71
CA ARG A 93 -6.89 -4.10 5.02
C ARG A 93 -6.30 -5.50 5.22
N ASN A 94 -6.91 -6.56 4.66
CA ASN A 94 -6.38 -7.92 4.80
C ASN A 94 -5.05 -8.09 4.06
N PHE A 95 -4.92 -7.47 2.89
CA PHE A 95 -3.70 -7.48 2.08
C PHE A 95 -2.61 -6.57 2.64
N LEU A 96 -2.98 -5.35 3.01
CA LEU A 96 -2.04 -4.38 3.56
C LEU A 96 -1.56 -4.82 4.95
N GLY A 97 -2.45 -5.38 5.76
CA GLY A 97 -2.10 -6.03 7.03
C GLY A 97 -1.17 -7.22 6.83
N GLU A 98 -1.46 -8.10 5.86
CA GLU A 98 -0.58 -9.23 5.53
C GLU A 98 0.83 -8.77 5.17
N ILE A 99 0.99 -7.89 4.18
CA ILE A 99 2.33 -7.54 3.69
C ILE A 99 3.14 -6.83 4.76
N THR A 100 2.52 -5.91 5.49
CA THR A 100 3.19 -5.17 6.56
C THR A 100 3.57 -6.08 7.73
N SER A 101 2.88 -7.21 7.91
CA SER A 101 3.26 -8.22 8.90
C SER A 101 4.62 -8.90 8.62
N TRP A 102 5.14 -8.73 7.40
CA TRP A 102 6.45 -9.24 6.97
C TRP A 102 7.56 -8.17 7.03
N GLY A 103 7.31 -7.03 7.67
CA GLY A 103 8.35 -6.03 7.92
C GLY A 103 8.43 -4.97 6.82
N SER A 104 7.30 -4.36 6.48
CA SER A 104 7.22 -3.17 5.63
C SER A 104 6.23 -2.16 6.20
N LEU A 105 6.34 -0.92 5.74
CA LEU A 105 5.30 0.11 5.89
C LEU A 105 4.44 0.11 4.63
N ALA A 106 3.12 0.27 4.77
CA ALA A 106 2.25 0.61 3.65
C ALA A 106 1.46 1.89 3.92
N ILE A 107 1.35 2.75 2.91
CA ILE A 107 0.56 3.99 2.94
C ILE A 107 -0.50 3.90 1.86
N ALA A 108 -1.75 3.67 2.27
CA ALA A 108 -2.89 3.55 1.37
C ALA A 108 -3.63 4.87 1.20
N THR A 109 -4.04 5.17 -0.02
CA THR A 109 -4.88 6.33 -0.33
C THR A 109 -6.28 6.20 0.27
N GLY A 110 -6.76 7.21 0.98
CA GLY A 110 -8.05 7.21 1.68
C GLY A 110 -7.91 7.14 3.20
N ALA A 111 -8.84 7.80 3.90
CA ALA A 111 -8.93 7.78 5.37
C ALA A 111 -9.31 6.38 5.91
N ALA A 112 -8.85 6.09 7.12
CA ALA A 112 -9.13 4.86 7.86
C ALA A 112 -10.53 4.89 8.46
N PHE A 113 -10.98 6.06 8.92
CA PHE A 113 -12.28 6.22 9.57
C PHE A 113 -13.39 6.64 8.59
N THR A 114 -14.55 5.98 8.71
CA THR A 114 -15.81 6.48 8.15
C THR A 114 -16.67 7.01 9.30
N ASP A 115 -16.84 8.32 9.39
CA ASP A 115 -17.81 8.93 10.30
C ASP A 115 -19.24 8.62 9.82
N PRO A 116 -20.07 7.90 10.61
CA PRO A 116 -21.45 7.60 10.24
C PRO A 116 -22.39 8.81 10.25
N GLU A 117 -22.07 9.88 10.98
CA GLU A 117 -22.87 11.11 11.08
C GLU A 117 -22.51 12.15 10.02
N THR A 118 -21.26 12.16 9.53
CA THR A 118 -20.88 12.89 8.31
C THR A 118 -20.91 12.02 7.06
N TYR A 119 -21.53 10.84 7.11
CA TYR A 119 -22.01 10.15 5.92
C TYR A 119 -23.13 11.00 5.30
N VAL A 120 -22.73 12.06 4.62
CA VAL A 120 -23.55 12.65 3.58
C VAL A 120 -23.35 11.73 2.38
N ASP A 121 -24.43 11.05 1.99
CA ASP A 121 -24.56 10.52 0.63
C ASP A 121 -23.90 11.51 -0.33
N SER A 122 -22.96 11.04 -1.15
CA SER A 122 -22.06 11.85 -1.98
C SER A 122 -22.76 12.61 -3.11
N SER A 123 -24.05 12.90 -2.95
CA SER A 123 -24.88 13.72 -3.82
C SER A 123 -24.52 15.20 -3.84
N ASN A 124 -23.76 15.70 -2.87
CA ASN A 124 -23.53 17.15 -2.75
C ASN A 124 -22.13 17.59 -2.29
N SER A 125 -21.14 16.70 -2.25
CA SER A 125 -19.76 17.12 -1.96
C SER A 125 -19.03 17.48 -3.26
N SER A 126 -19.02 18.77 -3.58
CA SER A 126 -18.31 19.37 -4.72
C SER A 126 -16.77 19.36 -4.60
N GLY A 127 -16.21 18.40 -3.85
CA GLY A 127 -14.78 18.23 -3.63
C GLY A 127 -14.33 16.79 -3.43
N GLN A 128 -15.13 15.79 -3.82
CA GLN A 128 -14.74 14.39 -3.71
C GLN A 128 -13.74 14.00 -4.79
N ALA A 129 -12.69 13.26 -4.40
CA ALA A 129 -11.81 12.58 -5.33
C ALA A 129 -12.61 11.50 -6.08
N THR A 130 -13.23 11.90 -7.18
CA THR A 130 -13.95 11.03 -8.09
C THR A 130 -12.94 10.45 -9.09
N GLY A 131 -12.69 9.14 -9.01
CA GLY A 131 -11.81 8.44 -9.95
C GLY A 131 -10.34 8.33 -9.53
N GLN A 132 -9.47 8.14 -10.53
CA GLN A 132 -8.05 7.93 -10.31
C GLN A 132 -7.40 9.18 -9.69
N ASN A 133 -6.63 9.02 -8.61
CA ASN A 133 -5.88 10.12 -7.98
C ASN A 133 -4.40 9.78 -7.80
N PRO A 134 -3.60 9.84 -8.88
CA PRO A 134 -2.14 9.67 -8.80
C PRO A 134 -1.46 10.70 -7.88
N ALA A 135 -2.04 11.89 -7.71
CA ALA A 135 -1.46 12.93 -6.85
C ALA A 135 -1.41 12.50 -5.38
N ALA A 136 -2.41 11.76 -4.89
CA ALA A 136 -2.37 11.19 -3.54
C ALA A 136 -1.21 10.19 -3.34
N LEU A 137 -0.88 9.40 -4.37
CA LEU A 137 0.30 8.52 -4.31
C LEU A 137 1.59 9.34 -4.25
N THR A 138 1.68 10.43 -5.02
CA THR A 138 2.83 11.36 -4.96
C THR A 138 2.95 12.02 -3.59
N GLU A 139 1.84 12.49 -3.01
CA GLU A 139 1.81 13.10 -1.66
C GLU A 139 2.35 12.13 -0.60
N ALA A 140 1.97 10.85 -0.67
CA ALA A 140 2.51 9.83 0.23
C ALA A 140 4.02 9.62 0.06
N ILE A 141 4.53 9.65 -1.18
CA ILE A 141 5.97 9.55 -1.46
C ILE A 141 6.71 10.77 -0.92
N ASP A 142 6.20 11.98 -1.18
CA ASP A 142 6.81 13.23 -0.71
C ASP A 142 6.87 13.25 0.82
N TRP A 143 5.79 12.83 1.48
CA TRP A 143 5.76 12.68 2.93
C TRP A 143 6.85 11.73 3.45
N VAL A 144 7.07 10.59 2.77
CA VAL A 144 8.15 9.64 3.13
C VAL A 144 9.52 10.30 2.98
N TYR A 145 9.77 11.03 1.90
CA TYR A 145 11.04 11.74 1.72
C TYR A 145 11.30 12.79 2.80
N GLU A 146 10.24 13.48 3.22
CA GLU A 146 10.28 14.52 4.24
C GLU A 146 10.44 13.97 5.66
N ASN A 147 9.81 12.85 6.00
CA ASN A 147 9.68 12.40 7.39
C ASN A 147 10.54 11.18 7.74
N ALA A 148 10.82 10.29 6.78
CA ALA A 148 11.57 9.06 7.07
C ALA A 148 12.97 9.35 7.64
N GLY A 149 13.35 8.58 8.66
CA GLY A 149 14.61 8.74 9.38
C GLY A 149 14.58 9.79 10.49
N LYS A 150 13.43 10.40 10.80
CA LYS A 150 13.29 11.49 11.78
C LYS A 150 12.27 11.16 12.87
N GLY A 151 12.56 11.53 14.12
CA GLY A 151 11.62 11.38 15.24
C GLY A 151 11.07 9.96 15.35
N ASP A 152 9.75 9.84 15.38
CA ASP A 152 9.03 8.55 15.47
C ASP A 152 9.13 7.71 14.19
N TRP A 153 9.72 8.25 13.11
CA TRP A 153 9.82 7.61 11.79
C TRP A 153 11.25 7.13 11.46
N THR A 154 12.10 6.95 12.48
CA THR A 154 13.51 6.53 12.30
C THR A 154 13.66 5.14 11.69
N HIS A 155 12.65 4.28 11.80
CA HIS A 155 12.60 2.93 11.23
C HIS A 155 12.21 2.89 9.75
N ILE A 156 11.73 3.99 9.15
CA ILE A 156 11.35 4.02 7.73
C ILE A 156 12.58 4.18 6.83
N ASP A 157 12.71 3.33 5.81
CA ASP A 157 13.73 3.42 4.76
C ASP A 157 13.14 3.98 3.46
N LYS A 158 13.31 5.29 3.27
CA LYS A 158 12.90 5.99 2.04
C LYS A 158 13.73 5.64 0.80
N THR A 159 14.82 4.87 0.93
CA THR A 159 15.60 4.39 -0.23
C THR A 159 15.00 3.12 -0.83
N ARG A 160 13.91 2.60 -0.25
CA ARG A 160 13.19 1.40 -0.70
C ARG A 160 11.70 1.71 -0.76
N ILE A 161 11.24 2.26 -1.88
CA ILE A 161 9.83 2.59 -2.11
C ILE A 161 9.30 1.80 -3.31
N GLY A 162 8.19 1.10 -3.11
CA GLY A 162 7.39 0.50 -4.19
C GLY A 162 6.03 1.19 -4.29
N VAL A 163 5.52 1.38 -5.51
CA VAL A 163 4.18 1.93 -5.76
C VAL A 163 3.30 0.84 -6.36
N TRP A 164 2.29 0.41 -5.61
CA TRP A 164 1.44 -0.74 -5.92
C TRP A 164 -0.04 -0.34 -5.92
N GLY A 165 -0.91 -1.21 -6.44
CA GLY A 165 -2.34 -0.99 -6.34
C GLY A 165 -3.15 -2.11 -6.98
N GLN A 166 -4.47 -2.09 -6.75
CA GLN A 166 -5.41 -3.05 -7.34
C GLN A 166 -6.29 -2.39 -8.39
N SER A 167 -6.58 -3.08 -9.50
CA SER A 167 -7.47 -2.58 -10.57
C SER A 167 -7.06 -1.19 -11.06
N CYS A 168 -7.92 -0.18 -10.94
CA CYS A 168 -7.57 1.19 -11.28
C CYS A 168 -6.53 1.83 -10.35
N GLY A 169 -6.36 1.35 -9.12
CA GLY A 169 -5.24 1.75 -8.27
C GLY A 169 -3.93 1.13 -8.73
N GLY A 170 -3.99 -0.07 -9.30
CA GLY A 170 -2.87 -0.68 -10.04
C GLY A 170 -2.61 0.08 -11.34
N LEU A 171 -3.69 0.58 -11.97
CA LEU A 171 -3.56 1.54 -13.03
C LEU A 171 -3.02 2.87 -12.51
N GLU A 172 -3.33 3.42 -11.33
CA GLU A 172 -2.68 4.65 -10.82
C GLU A 172 -1.18 4.45 -10.57
N ALA A 173 -0.81 3.27 -10.05
CA ALA A 173 0.57 2.82 -9.97
C ALA A 173 1.20 2.69 -11.37
N TYR A 174 0.38 2.33 -12.36
CA TYR A 174 0.79 2.24 -13.75
C TYR A 174 0.66 3.57 -14.53
N THR A 175 -0.26 4.55 -14.26
CA THR A 175 -0.74 5.80 -14.99
C THR A 175 -0.18 7.11 -14.42
N ALA A 176 1.09 7.46 -14.48
CA ALA A 176 2.37 6.80 -14.81
C ALA A 176 2.57 5.97 -16.14
N GLY A 177 1.58 5.78 -17.04
CA GLY A 177 1.42 4.64 -18.01
C GLY A 177 0.03 3.89 -18.02
N ALA A 178 -0.63 3.58 -19.17
CA ALA A 178 -2.12 3.39 -19.24
C ALA A 178 -2.75 2.01 -19.69
N HIS A 179 -4.05 1.78 -19.29
CA HIS A 179 -5.31 1.03 -19.71
C HIS A 179 -5.47 -0.48 -20.19
N ASP A 180 -6.68 -1.08 -20.04
CA ASP A 180 -6.96 -2.56 -19.85
C ASP A 180 -7.15 -3.35 -21.15
N GLU A 181 -7.08 -4.69 -21.13
CA GLU A 181 -5.95 -5.58 -21.49
C GLU A 181 -4.61 -5.33 -20.76
N ARG A 182 -4.71 -4.71 -19.59
CA ARG A 182 -3.70 -3.85 -18.95
C ARG A 182 -2.44 -4.65 -18.74
N GLY A 183 -2.48 -5.68 -17.89
CA GLY A 183 -1.27 -6.41 -17.53
C GLY A 183 -0.47 -6.94 -18.74
N GLU A 184 -1.14 -7.46 -19.78
CA GLU A 184 -0.48 -7.96 -20.98
C GLU A 184 0.10 -6.81 -21.83
N ARG A 185 -0.72 -5.79 -22.11
CA ARG A 185 -0.30 -4.62 -22.87
C ARG A 185 0.77 -3.80 -22.15
N ASP A 186 0.62 -3.66 -20.85
CA ASP A 186 1.48 -2.92 -19.95
C ASP A 186 2.84 -3.60 -19.93
N TYR A 187 2.85 -4.91 -19.72
CA TYR A 187 4.05 -5.72 -19.82
C TYR A 187 4.71 -5.60 -21.21
N ALA A 188 3.93 -5.64 -22.29
CA ALA A 188 4.46 -5.48 -23.65
C ALA A 188 4.98 -4.05 -23.94
N SER A 189 4.43 -3.04 -23.27
CA SER A 189 4.75 -1.62 -23.46
C SER A 189 5.92 -1.14 -22.60
N LEU A 190 6.25 -1.87 -21.53
CA LEU A 190 7.45 -1.63 -20.74
C LEU A 190 8.70 -1.70 -21.66
N PRO A 191 9.70 -0.84 -21.49
CA PRO A 191 10.97 -0.95 -22.22
C PRO A 191 11.56 -2.36 -22.10
N GLU A 192 12.09 -2.90 -23.19
CA GLU A 192 12.63 -4.27 -23.20
C GLU A 192 13.75 -4.47 -22.17
N SER A 193 14.45 -3.42 -21.77
CA SER A 193 15.48 -3.47 -20.74
C SER A 193 14.94 -3.56 -19.31
N THR A 194 13.66 -3.27 -19.10
CA THR A 194 13.01 -3.23 -17.80
C THR A 194 12.78 -4.65 -17.28
N PRO A 195 13.25 -4.98 -16.06
CA PRO A 195 12.86 -6.20 -15.36
C PRO A 195 11.35 -6.23 -15.18
N ALA A 196 10.71 -7.32 -15.60
CA ALA A 196 9.26 -7.44 -15.52
C ALA A 196 8.86 -8.89 -15.27
N TRP A 197 7.78 -9.05 -14.50
CA TRP A 197 7.11 -10.33 -14.28
C TRP A 197 5.60 -10.12 -14.39
N LYS A 198 4.90 -11.08 -14.97
CA LYS A 198 3.46 -11.09 -15.14
C LYS A 198 2.97 -12.52 -14.91
N GLY A 199 1.83 -12.65 -14.24
CA GLY A 199 1.13 -13.92 -14.10
C GLY A 199 -0.37 -13.71 -14.03
N SER A 200 -1.12 -14.51 -14.78
CA SER A 200 -2.58 -14.58 -14.66
C SER A 200 -2.98 -15.71 -13.73
N HIS A 201 -3.96 -15.48 -12.87
CA HIS A 201 -4.51 -16.49 -11.97
C HIS A 201 -5.95 -16.82 -12.31
N THR A 202 -6.35 -18.08 -12.12
CA THR A 202 -7.71 -18.58 -12.37
C THR A 202 -8.80 -17.96 -11.49
N LEU A 203 -8.43 -17.22 -10.43
CA LEU A 203 -9.37 -16.56 -9.52
C LEU A 203 -9.86 -15.21 -10.08
N GLY A 204 -9.31 -14.76 -11.21
CA GLY A 204 -9.73 -13.54 -11.87
C GLY A 204 -9.45 -12.28 -11.04
N HIS A 205 -10.27 -11.26 -11.25
CA HIS A 205 -9.99 -9.88 -10.80
C HIS A 205 -9.97 -9.69 -9.27
N SER A 206 -10.70 -10.50 -8.51
CA SER A 206 -10.71 -10.38 -7.04
C SER A 206 -9.47 -10.97 -6.39
N ALA A 207 -8.79 -11.91 -7.05
CA ALA A 207 -7.54 -12.55 -6.63
C ALA A 207 -7.42 -12.87 -5.13
N ALA A 208 -8.55 -13.17 -4.47
CA ALA A 208 -8.67 -13.47 -3.03
C ALA A 208 -8.21 -12.36 -2.05
N TYR A 209 -8.23 -11.08 -2.42
CA TYR A 209 -7.85 -9.96 -1.54
C TYR A 209 -8.66 -9.90 -0.22
N ASP A 210 -9.89 -10.42 -0.23
CA ASP A 210 -10.83 -10.47 0.88
C ASP A 210 -10.63 -11.68 1.81
N LEU A 211 -9.89 -12.71 1.37
CA LEU A 211 -9.57 -13.86 2.21
C LEU A 211 -8.61 -13.49 3.34
N PRO A 212 -8.55 -14.29 4.42
CA PRO A 212 -7.48 -14.17 5.41
C PRO A 212 -6.11 -14.15 4.73
N ASN A 213 -5.25 -13.23 5.14
CA ASN A 213 -3.91 -13.01 4.58
C ASN A 213 -3.90 -12.73 3.06
N ALA A 214 -5.04 -12.28 2.51
CA ALA A 214 -5.24 -11.94 1.10
C ALA A 214 -4.91 -13.03 0.07
N GLY A 215 -4.95 -14.31 0.48
CA GLY A 215 -4.76 -15.46 -0.39
C GLY A 215 -3.51 -15.34 -1.28
N ILE A 216 -3.67 -15.65 -2.57
CA ILE A 216 -2.57 -15.63 -3.54
C ILE A 216 -1.97 -14.24 -3.77
N SER A 217 -2.79 -13.19 -3.66
CA SER A 217 -2.31 -11.80 -3.77
C SER A 217 -1.36 -11.48 -2.63
N GLY A 218 -1.72 -11.88 -1.39
CA GLY A 218 -0.85 -11.75 -0.23
C GLY A 218 0.46 -12.52 -0.38
N VAL A 219 0.41 -13.77 -0.86
CA VAL A 219 1.60 -14.61 -1.08
C VAL A 219 2.55 -13.99 -2.12
N THR A 220 2.02 -13.53 -3.25
CA THR A 220 2.83 -12.93 -4.32
C THR A 220 3.42 -11.60 -3.86
N ALA A 221 2.60 -10.76 -3.20
CA ALA A 221 3.00 -9.44 -2.74
C ALA A 221 4.08 -9.50 -1.65
N ARG A 222 3.98 -10.42 -0.67
CA ARG A 222 5.05 -10.56 0.33
C ARG A 222 6.37 -11.01 -0.29
N LYS A 223 6.32 -11.91 -1.29
CA LYS A 223 7.53 -12.42 -1.96
C LYS A 223 8.23 -11.34 -2.79
N ILE A 224 7.47 -10.52 -3.54
CA ILE A 224 8.07 -9.43 -4.31
C ILE A 224 8.58 -8.32 -3.39
N MET A 225 7.91 -8.05 -2.25
CA MET A 225 8.40 -7.14 -1.22
C MET A 225 9.74 -7.64 -0.64
N GLN A 226 9.80 -8.90 -0.21
CA GLN A 226 11.00 -9.52 0.34
C GLN A 226 12.16 -9.44 -0.66
N TRP A 227 11.93 -9.82 -1.91
CA TRP A 227 12.99 -9.80 -2.91
C TRP A 227 13.41 -8.38 -3.32
N VAL A 228 12.46 -7.55 -3.79
CA VAL A 228 12.77 -6.29 -4.48
C VAL A 228 12.94 -5.11 -3.53
N LEU A 229 12.27 -5.12 -2.38
CA LEU A 229 12.37 -4.03 -1.42
C LEU A 229 13.32 -4.36 -0.27
N ARG A 230 13.28 -5.60 0.24
CA ARG A 230 14.17 -6.02 1.34
C ARG A 230 15.50 -6.63 0.88
N GLY A 231 15.62 -7.05 -0.38
CA GLY A 231 16.83 -7.67 -0.92
C GLY A 231 17.00 -9.15 -0.59
N GLU A 232 15.93 -9.84 -0.18
CA GLU A 232 15.95 -11.28 0.08
C GLU A 232 15.95 -12.07 -1.24
N ASP A 233 17.15 -12.32 -1.81
CA ASP A 233 17.30 -12.97 -3.10
C ASP A 233 16.72 -14.41 -3.14
N SER A 234 16.59 -15.08 -1.99
CA SER A 234 15.92 -16.39 -1.92
C SER A 234 14.46 -16.34 -2.39
N ALA A 235 13.77 -15.20 -2.27
CA ALA A 235 12.38 -15.06 -2.74
C ALA A 235 12.30 -14.98 -4.28
N ARG A 236 13.40 -14.70 -4.97
CA ARG A 236 13.47 -14.66 -6.44
C ARG A 236 13.15 -16.02 -7.07
N SER A 237 13.54 -17.13 -6.44
CA SER A 237 13.37 -18.47 -7.03
C SER A 237 11.92 -18.76 -7.37
N TRP A 238 10.98 -18.28 -6.53
CA TRP A 238 9.56 -18.40 -6.76
C TRP A 238 9.12 -17.71 -8.06
N PHE A 239 9.70 -16.57 -8.44
CA PHE A 239 9.29 -15.83 -9.65
C PHE A 239 9.83 -16.44 -10.95
N VAL A 240 10.89 -17.24 -10.88
CA VAL A 240 11.55 -17.85 -12.05
C VAL A 240 11.33 -19.36 -12.15
N GLY A 241 10.81 -19.99 -11.10
CA GLY A 241 10.54 -21.42 -11.00
C GLY A 241 9.08 -21.80 -11.29
N ASP A 242 8.75 -23.02 -10.89
CA ASP A 242 7.43 -23.64 -11.14
C ASP A 242 6.41 -23.35 -10.02
N GLU A 243 6.85 -22.79 -8.90
CA GLU A 243 6.02 -22.52 -7.73
C GLU A 243 4.76 -21.68 -8.02
N PRO A 244 4.78 -20.64 -8.86
CA PRO A 244 3.57 -19.88 -9.18
C PRO A 244 2.50 -20.76 -9.85
N PHE A 245 2.89 -21.71 -10.70
CA PHE A 245 1.95 -22.61 -11.35
C PHE A 245 1.30 -23.57 -10.35
N GLN A 246 2.06 -24.01 -9.35
CA GLN A 246 1.53 -24.82 -8.24
C GLN A 246 0.53 -24.03 -7.38
N GLU A 247 0.68 -22.71 -7.33
CA GLU A 247 -0.23 -21.81 -6.63
C GLU A 247 -1.42 -21.35 -7.49
N GLY A 248 -1.54 -21.79 -8.76
CA GLY A 248 -2.72 -21.54 -9.62
C GLY A 248 -2.55 -20.47 -10.69
N TYR A 249 -1.33 -19.98 -10.91
CA TYR A 249 -1.02 -19.14 -12.07
C TYR A 249 -0.97 -19.96 -13.36
N VAL A 250 -1.52 -19.42 -14.46
CA VAL A 250 -1.69 -20.14 -15.73
C VAL A 250 -1.04 -19.47 -16.95
N ASN A 251 -0.46 -18.27 -16.82
CA ASN A 251 0.23 -17.55 -17.91
C ASN A 251 1.39 -16.70 -17.35
N VAL A 252 2.36 -17.35 -16.71
CA VAL A 252 3.53 -16.66 -16.17
C VAL A 252 4.49 -16.27 -17.30
N THR A 253 4.94 -15.02 -17.29
CA THR A 253 5.94 -14.50 -18.23
C THR A 253 6.84 -13.52 -17.49
N TYR A 254 8.15 -13.60 -17.71
CA TYR A 254 9.09 -12.68 -17.08
C TYR A 254 10.27 -12.38 -18.00
N ARG A 255 11.00 -11.31 -17.69
CA ARG A 255 12.20 -10.87 -18.40
C ARG A 255 13.13 -10.07 -17.49
N ASN A 256 14.43 -10.14 -17.78
CA ASN A 256 15.49 -9.38 -17.14
C ASN A 256 15.48 -9.39 -15.60
N LEU A 257 14.87 -10.40 -14.97
CA LEU A 257 14.77 -10.48 -13.51
C LEU A 257 16.14 -10.59 -12.85
N GLU A 258 17.14 -11.10 -13.56
CA GLU A 258 18.54 -11.14 -13.14
C GLU A 258 19.21 -9.78 -12.97
N ARG A 259 18.60 -8.71 -13.50
CA ARG A 259 19.11 -7.34 -13.34
C ARG A 259 18.67 -6.69 -12.03
N ILE A 260 17.71 -7.28 -11.32
CA ILE A 260 17.31 -6.81 -10.00
C ILE A 260 18.37 -7.26 -9.00
N GLN A 261 19.17 -6.31 -8.54
CA GLN A 261 20.17 -6.51 -7.49
C GLN A 261 19.92 -5.50 -6.40
N VAL A 262 19.52 -5.99 -5.23
CA VAL A 262 19.14 -5.15 -4.08
C VAL A 262 19.99 -5.57 -2.91
N THR A 263 20.69 -4.62 -2.30
CA THR A 263 21.43 -4.90 -1.07
C THR A 263 20.44 -5.19 0.05
N PRO A 264 20.56 -6.33 0.75
CA PRO A 264 19.67 -6.69 1.84
C PRO A 264 19.60 -5.62 2.93
N ILE A 265 18.40 -5.39 3.45
CA ILE A 265 18.18 -4.58 4.66
C ILE A 265 17.66 -5.48 5.78
N GLN A 266 17.97 -5.09 7.02
CA GLN A 266 17.50 -5.80 8.22
C GLN A 266 16.05 -5.48 8.52
#